data_AF-A0A4R1MRH2-F1
#
_entry.id   AF-A0A4R1MRH2-F1
#
_cell.length_a   1.000
_cell.length_b   1.000
_cell.length_c   1.000
_cell.angle_alpha   90.00
_cell.angle_beta   90.00
_cell.angle_gamma   90.00
#
_symmetry.space_group_name_H-M   'P 1'
#
loop_
_entity.id
_entity.type
_entity.pdbx_description
1 polymer ?
#
loop_
_entity_poly.entity_id
_entity_poly.type
_entity_poly.pdbx_seq_one_letter_code
_entity_poly.pdbx_strand_id
1 'polypeptide(L)'
;MSNCSCRAVKASVDKPRDVGLHYWPGVRTKHHARTSGTLAHAANRPVDEGDPSQQVFRCRDGRILPSYTNRSVGLSAGLYLGLFNGRDDPLGSSLVDGFDGPLIGRLRYCHTIRARDVELDFLDPFEARLFFPDTAYVAGPDGEVPAAKIVMPIPLMFNSGAIVFDGRYFADWTVFIISAVRTATGRDLRAQRRV
;
A
#
# COMPACT_ATOMS: atom_id res chain seq x y z
N MET A 1 -9.27 -48.68 60.63
CA MET A 1 -8.38 -48.95 59.47
C MET A 1 -8.63 -47.89 58.43
N SER A 2 -7.69 -46.97 58.23
CA SER A 2 -7.21 -46.48 56.92
C SER A 2 -6.31 -45.26 57.17
N ASN A 3 -5.00 -45.48 57.05
CA ASN A 3 -3.97 -44.45 57.09
C ASN A 3 -3.88 -43.80 55.71
N CYS A 4 -3.84 -42.47 55.64
CA CYS A 4 -3.27 -41.78 54.49
C CYS A 4 -2.19 -40.80 54.94
N SER A 5 -0.99 -41.09 54.44
CA SER A 5 0.29 -40.45 54.71
C SER A 5 0.42 -39.20 53.84
N CYS A 6 0.70 -38.06 54.46
CA CYS A 6 1.17 -36.86 53.75
C CYS A 6 2.70 -36.79 53.88
N ARG A 7 3.41 -37.00 52.76
CA ARG A 7 4.84 -36.65 52.63
C ARG A 7 5.09 -35.82 51.37
N ALA A 8 5.47 -34.57 51.64
CA ALA A 8 6.42 -33.66 50.99
C ALA A 8 6.63 -33.68 49.47
N VAL A 9 6.70 -32.48 48.87
CA VAL A 9 7.76 -32.13 47.90
C VAL A 9 8.21 -30.68 48.12
N LYS A 10 9.53 -30.49 48.31
CA LYS A 10 10.24 -29.21 48.36
C LYS A 10 10.34 -28.64 46.94
N ALA A 11 10.01 -27.36 46.76
CA ALA A 11 10.31 -26.62 45.54
C ALA A 11 11.81 -26.29 45.49
N SER A 12 12.55 -26.88 44.56
CA SER A 12 13.90 -26.43 44.17
C SER A 12 13.78 -25.44 43.02
N VAL A 13 14.22 -24.21 43.26
CA VAL A 13 14.35 -23.16 42.24
C VAL A 13 15.49 -23.55 41.28
N ASP A 14 15.15 -23.81 40.02
CA ASP A 14 16.12 -24.09 38.97
C ASP A 14 16.45 -22.79 38.22
N LYS A 15 17.75 -22.52 38.02
CA LYS A 15 18.26 -21.33 37.33
C LYS A 15 18.10 -21.50 35.81
N PRO A 16 17.84 -20.42 35.04
CA PRO A 16 17.80 -20.51 33.58
C PRO A 16 19.20 -20.80 33.05
N ARG A 17 19.34 -21.93 32.35
CA ARG A 17 20.54 -22.28 31.57
C ARG A 17 20.54 -21.50 30.25
N ASP A 18 21.73 -21.06 29.86
CA ASP A 18 22.06 -20.41 28.60
C ASP A 18 21.44 -21.11 27.38
N VAL A 19 20.69 -20.37 26.58
CA VAL A 19 20.24 -20.80 25.25
C VAL A 19 21.41 -20.61 24.30
N GLY A 20 22.09 -21.72 23.99
CA GLY A 20 23.13 -21.76 22.97
C GLY A 20 22.58 -21.45 21.57
N LEU A 21 23.15 -20.42 20.94
CA LEU A 21 23.02 -20.19 19.51
C LEU A 21 23.70 -21.33 18.74
N HIS A 22 22.90 -22.24 18.18
CA HIS A 22 23.39 -23.23 17.24
C HIS A 22 23.64 -22.56 15.88
N TYR A 23 24.92 -22.23 15.64
CA TYR A 23 25.43 -21.92 14.31
C TYR A 23 25.45 -23.18 13.45
N TRP A 24 24.84 -23.12 12.25
CA TRP A 24 25.02 -24.14 11.22
C TRP A 24 26.42 -24.01 10.60
N PRO A 25 27.21 -25.09 10.50
CA PRO A 25 28.53 -25.04 9.87
C PRO A 25 28.42 -25.28 8.35
N GLY A 26 29.11 -24.42 7.59
CA GLY A 26 29.76 -24.82 6.34
C GLY A 26 28.93 -24.79 5.06
N VAL A 27 28.71 -23.60 4.50
CA VAL A 27 28.63 -23.43 3.04
C VAL A 27 29.66 -22.39 2.64
N ARG A 28 30.74 -22.84 2.00
CA ARG A 28 31.69 -21.95 1.30
C ARG A 28 30.97 -21.35 0.09
N THR A 29 30.50 -20.12 0.21
CA THR A 29 30.11 -19.32 -0.95
C THR A 29 31.32 -18.53 -1.42
N LYS A 30 31.73 -18.79 -2.67
CA LYS A 30 32.72 -17.97 -3.36
C LYS A 30 32.16 -16.54 -3.44
N HIS A 31 32.92 -15.58 -2.91
CA HIS A 31 32.65 -14.16 -3.11
C HIS A 31 32.76 -13.83 -4.60
N HIS A 32 31.63 -13.89 -5.30
CA HIS A 32 31.47 -13.08 -6.50
C HIS A 32 31.08 -11.68 -6.02
N ALA A 33 32.01 -10.74 -6.18
CA ALA A 33 31.73 -9.32 -6.10
C ALA A 33 30.62 -9.01 -7.11
N ARG A 34 29.38 -8.95 -6.63
CA ARG A 34 28.22 -8.57 -7.41
C ARG A 34 28.04 -7.08 -7.19
N THR A 35 28.34 -6.33 -8.24
CA THR A 35 28.02 -4.90 -8.38
C THR A 35 26.63 -4.63 -7.85
N SER A 36 26.52 -3.70 -6.90
CA SER A 36 25.27 -3.14 -6.41
C SER A 36 24.43 -2.65 -7.58
N GLY A 37 23.41 -3.42 -7.96
CA GLY A 37 22.30 -2.88 -8.73
C GLY A 37 21.55 -1.95 -7.79
N THR A 38 21.66 -0.64 -8.02
CA THR A 38 20.92 0.38 -7.27
C THR A 38 19.44 0.04 -7.34
N LEU A 39 18.85 -0.37 -6.22
CA LEU A 39 17.40 -0.44 -6.05
C LEU A 39 16.86 0.98 -6.32
N ALA A 40 16.35 1.20 -7.53
CA ALA A 40 15.74 2.48 -7.88
C ALA A 40 14.43 2.60 -7.08
N HIS A 41 14.39 3.57 -6.16
CA HIS A 41 13.15 3.99 -5.52
C HIS A 41 12.12 4.34 -6.62
N ALA A 42 10.83 4.06 -6.41
CA ALA A 42 9.77 4.38 -7.37
C ALA A 42 9.78 5.85 -7.83
N ALA A 43 10.22 6.78 -6.98
CA ALA A 43 10.40 8.20 -7.29
C ALA A 43 11.52 8.51 -8.30
N ASN A 44 12.42 7.56 -8.56
CA ASN A 44 13.61 7.72 -9.40
C ASN A 44 13.53 6.94 -10.72
N ARG A 45 12.37 6.38 -11.07
CA ARG A 45 12.21 5.69 -12.36
C ARG A 45 12.31 6.74 -13.48
N PRO A 46 13.16 6.53 -14.51
CA PRO A 46 13.25 7.47 -15.63
C PRO A 46 11.87 7.64 -16.25
N VAL A 47 11.51 8.90 -16.51
CA VAL A 47 10.25 9.29 -17.13
C VAL A 47 10.24 8.71 -18.54
N ASP A 48 9.60 7.56 -18.71
CA ASP A 48 9.25 7.09 -20.03
C ASP A 48 8.14 8.04 -20.53
N GLU A 49 8.39 8.76 -21.62
CA GLU A 49 7.36 9.52 -22.33
C GLU A 49 6.42 8.52 -23.01
N GLY A 50 5.71 7.74 -22.19
CA GLY A 50 4.81 6.69 -22.60
C GLY A 50 3.52 7.25 -23.19
N ASP A 51 3.07 6.58 -24.25
CA ASP A 51 1.78 6.72 -24.91
C ASP A 51 0.64 6.98 -23.90
N PRO A 52 -0.28 7.95 -24.12
CA PRO A 52 -1.42 8.24 -23.23
C PRO A 52 -2.29 7.03 -22.84
N SER A 53 -2.16 5.90 -23.54
CA SER A 53 -2.77 4.61 -23.19
C SER A 53 -2.27 3.97 -21.88
N GLN A 54 -1.11 4.39 -21.34
CA GLN A 54 -0.56 3.90 -20.06
C GLN A 54 -1.15 4.56 -18.80
N GLN A 55 -2.12 5.47 -18.94
CA GLN A 55 -2.66 6.25 -17.80
C GLN A 55 -3.71 5.52 -16.96
N VAL A 56 -4.00 4.26 -17.26
CA VAL A 56 -5.09 3.52 -16.64
C VAL A 56 -4.65 2.18 -16.06
N PHE A 57 -5.17 1.88 -14.88
CA PHE A 57 -5.07 0.58 -14.26
C PHE A 57 -6.30 -0.25 -14.64
N ARG A 58 -6.08 -1.41 -15.27
CA ARG A 58 -7.17 -2.32 -15.61
C ARG A 58 -7.34 -3.38 -14.53
N CYS A 59 -8.51 -3.41 -13.90
CA CYS A 59 -8.89 -4.45 -12.95
C CYS A 59 -9.18 -5.78 -13.68
N ARG A 60 -9.10 -6.90 -12.95
CA ARG A 60 -9.41 -8.25 -13.44
C ARG A 60 -10.88 -8.40 -13.80
N ASP A 61 -11.76 -7.64 -13.17
CA ASP A 61 -13.18 -7.55 -13.51
C ASP A 61 -13.48 -6.61 -14.70
N GLY A 62 -12.45 -6.05 -15.34
CA GLY A 62 -12.58 -5.20 -16.52
C GLY A 62 -12.77 -3.72 -16.23
N ARG A 63 -12.91 -3.30 -14.96
CA ARG A 63 -12.93 -1.87 -14.59
C ARG A 63 -11.63 -1.19 -14.98
N ILE A 64 -11.74 0.10 -15.28
CA ILE A 64 -10.62 0.98 -15.62
C ILE A 64 -10.54 2.04 -14.53
N LEU A 65 -9.43 2.05 -13.80
CA LEU A 65 -9.17 2.95 -12.70
C LEU A 65 -8.03 3.92 -13.07
N PRO A 66 -8.01 5.12 -12.49
CA PRO A 66 -6.88 6.02 -12.68
C PRO A 66 -5.61 5.39 -12.12
N SER A 67 -4.48 5.59 -12.79
CA SER A 67 -3.15 5.22 -12.29
C SER A 67 -2.33 6.48 -12.06
N TYR A 68 -1.30 6.40 -11.21
CA TYR A 68 -0.40 7.53 -11.00
C TYR A 68 0.48 7.72 -12.24
N THR A 69 0.33 8.86 -12.91
CA THR A 69 1.22 9.27 -14.00
C THR A 69 1.64 10.73 -13.81
N ASN A 70 2.67 11.14 -14.54
CA ASN A 70 3.14 12.54 -14.55
C ASN A 70 2.08 13.56 -15.01
N ARG A 71 0.95 13.08 -15.55
CA ARG A 71 -0.16 13.90 -16.03
C ARG A 71 -1.47 13.35 -15.45
N SER A 72 -1.69 13.51 -14.15
CA SER A 72 -2.98 13.30 -13.45
C SER A 72 -4.12 14.24 -13.96
N VAL A 73 -4.13 14.54 -15.25
CA VAL A 73 -5.03 15.41 -15.98
C VAL A 73 -6.42 14.79 -15.93
N GLY A 74 -7.38 15.51 -15.36
CA GLY A 74 -8.77 15.07 -15.25
C GLY A 74 -9.15 14.50 -13.88
N LEU A 75 -8.20 14.29 -12.97
CA LEU A 75 -8.54 13.96 -11.58
C LEU A 75 -8.97 15.20 -10.81
N SER A 76 -10.08 15.05 -10.07
CA SER A 76 -10.55 16.09 -9.15
C SER A 76 -9.53 16.33 -8.05
N ALA A 77 -9.44 17.57 -7.57
CA ALA A 77 -8.57 17.88 -6.44
C ALA A 77 -9.00 17.09 -5.19
N GLY A 78 -8.02 16.56 -4.44
CA GLY A 78 -8.27 15.74 -3.26
C GLY A 78 -7.08 14.89 -2.84
N LEU A 79 -7.31 14.06 -1.81
CA LEU A 79 -6.37 13.07 -1.30
C LEU A 79 -6.56 11.73 -2.02
N TYR A 80 -5.48 11.09 -2.41
CA TYR A 80 -5.50 9.81 -3.12
C TYR A 80 -4.43 8.87 -2.57
N LEU A 81 -4.72 7.58 -2.51
CA LEU A 81 -3.75 6.52 -2.23
C LEU A 81 -3.26 5.92 -3.56
N GLY A 82 -1.98 6.03 -3.87
CA GLY A 82 -1.36 5.33 -5.00
C GLY A 82 -0.70 4.03 -4.55
N LEU A 83 -0.88 2.98 -5.34
CA LEU A 83 -0.27 1.67 -5.14
C LEU A 83 0.83 1.43 -6.20
N PHE A 84 1.96 0.85 -5.79
CA PHE A 84 3.15 0.71 -6.63
C PHE A 84 3.82 -0.66 -6.43
N ASN A 85 4.72 -1.00 -7.36
CA ASN A 85 5.48 -2.24 -7.31
C ASN A 85 4.57 -3.48 -7.17
N GLY A 86 3.49 -3.45 -7.95
CA GLY A 86 2.50 -4.50 -8.07
C GLY A 86 3.06 -5.80 -8.65
N ARG A 87 2.55 -6.92 -8.15
CA ARG A 87 2.89 -8.29 -8.56
C ARG A 87 1.64 -9.16 -8.60
N ASP A 88 1.58 -10.09 -9.54
CA ASP A 88 0.54 -11.12 -9.56
C ASP A 88 0.84 -12.27 -8.58
N ASP A 89 2.12 -12.60 -8.40
CA ASP A 89 2.60 -13.59 -7.44
C ASP A 89 3.29 -12.87 -6.25
N PRO A 90 2.80 -13.04 -5.02
CA PRO A 90 3.39 -12.39 -3.85
C PRO A 90 4.77 -12.95 -3.48
N LEU A 91 5.11 -14.16 -3.94
CA LEU A 91 6.41 -14.79 -3.75
C LEU A 91 7.34 -14.60 -4.96
N GLY A 92 6.86 -13.91 -6.00
CA GLY A 92 7.62 -13.63 -7.21
C GLY A 92 8.90 -12.85 -6.91
N SER A 93 9.98 -13.17 -7.62
CA SER A 93 11.32 -12.61 -7.39
C SER A 93 11.34 -11.08 -7.41
N SER A 94 11.91 -10.46 -6.37
CA SER A 94 12.09 -8.99 -6.28
C SER A 94 12.95 -8.39 -7.40
N LEU A 95 13.63 -9.23 -8.19
CA LEU A 95 14.46 -8.84 -9.33
C LEU A 95 13.66 -8.51 -10.59
N VAL A 96 12.37 -8.85 -10.64
CA VAL A 96 11.47 -8.44 -11.72
C VAL A 96 10.84 -7.10 -11.35
N ASP A 97 10.89 -6.16 -12.28
CA ASP A 97 10.22 -4.86 -12.17
C ASP A 97 8.72 -5.06 -11.93
N GLY A 98 8.19 -4.39 -10.90
CA GLY A 98 6.75 -4.37 -10.66
C GLY A 98 6.00 -3.44 -11.62
N PHE A 99 4.67 -3.50 -11.56
CA PHE A 99 3.78 -2.58 -12.27
C PHE A 99 3.11 -1.57 -11.33
N ASP A 100 2.69 -0.44 -11.88
CA ASP A 100 1.98 0.58 -11.11
C ASP A 100 0.50 0.19 -10.93
N GLY A 101 -0.02 0.49 -9.75
CA GLY A 101 -1.40 0.24 -9.37
C GLY A 101 -2.31 1.46 -9.59
N PRO A 102 -3.55 1.37 -9.10
CA PRO A 102 -4.49 2.47 -9.19
C PRO A 102 -4.16 3.60 -8.20
N LEU A 103 -4.68 4.79 -8.49
CA LEU A 103 -4.91 5.88 -7.56
C LEU A 103 -6.31 5.76 -6.98
N ILE A 104 -6.41 5.36 -5.71
CA ILE A 104 -7.67 5.15 -4.98
C ILE A 104 -8.06 6.46 -4.29
N GLY A 105 -9.21 7.02 -4.65
CA GLY A 105 -9.72 8.26 -4.06
C GLY A 105 -10.94 8.82 -4.79
N ARG A 106 -11.53 9.91 -4.29
CA ARG A 106 -10.97 10.83 -3.29
C ARG A 106 -11.22 10.41 -1.85
N LEU A 107 -10.20 10.60 -1.02
CA LEU A 107 -10.21 10.23 0.39
C LEU A 107 -10.37 11.46 1.29
N ARG A 108 -11.07 11.28 2.41
CA ARG A 108 -11.06 12.18 3.56
C ARG A 108 -9.81 11.94 4.41
N TYR A 109 -9.44 10.67 4.60
CA TYR A 109 -8.17 10.28 5.20
C TYR A 109 -7.69 8.91 4.71
N CYS A 110 -6.40 8.66 4.89
CA CYS A 110 -5.74 7.36 4.73
C CYS A 110 -4.75 7.22 5.88
N HIS A 111 -4.88 6.19 6.72
CA HIS A 111 -3.91 5.96 7.80
C HIS A 111 -3.75 4.48 8.13
N THR A 112 -2.58 4.13 8.66
CA THR A 112 -2.28 2.76 9.07
C THR A 112 -2.84 2.49 10.46
N ILE A 113 -3.54 1.37 10.63
CA ILE A 113 -4.07 0.89 11.91
C ILE A 113 -3.31 -0.37 12.32
N ARG A 114 -2.83 -0.37 13.58
CA ARG A 114 -2.10 -1.50 14.19
C ARG A 114 -0.93 -2.03 13.34
N ALA A 115 -0.31 -1.16 12.55
CA ALA A 115 0.79 -1.49 11.63
C ALA A 115 0.51 -2.61 10.61
N ARG A 116 -0.75 -2.99 10.41
CA ARG A 116 -1.12 -4.14 9.57
C ARG A 116 -2.36 -3.92 8.70
N ASP A 117 -3.03 -2.78 8.87
CA ASP A 117 -4.24 -2.43 8.14
C ASP A 117 -4.06 -1.01 7.61
N VAL A 118 -4.54 -0.71 6.40
CA VAL A 118 -4.73 0.66 5.92
C VAL A 118 -6.22 0.96 5.95
N GLU A 119 -6.62 1.95 6.73
CA GLU A 119 -7.99 2.44 6.74
C GLU A 119 -8.12 3.66 5.83
N LEU A 120 -9.11 3.56 4.93
CA LEU A 120 -9.53 4.60 4.02
C LEU A 120 -10.90 5.09 4.44
N ASP A 121 -11.13 6.39 4.39
CA ASP A 121 -12.47 6.98 4.44
C ASP A 121 -12.64 7.82 3.18
N PHE A 122 -13.63 7.48 2.36
CA PHE A 122 -13.90 8.19 1.11
C PHE A 122 -14.59 9.52 1.40
N LEU A 123 -14.24 10.54 0.61
CA LEU A 123 -14.90 11.84 0.71
C LEU A 123 -16.39 11.73 0.31
N ASP A 124 -16.64 10.98 -0.75
CA ASP A 124 -17.95 10.58 -1.23
C ASP A 124 -18.07 9.04 -1.16
N PRO A 125 -18.99 8.49 -0.35
CA PRO A 125 -19.17 7.04 -0.23
C PRO A 125 -19.51 6.36 -1.56
N PHE A 126 -20.13 7.06 -2.53
CA PHE A 126 -20.43 6.48 -3.83
C PHE A 126 -19.17 6.30 -4.71
N GLU A 127 -18.14 7.16 -4.53
CA GLU A 127 -16.84 7.00 -5.20
C GLU A 127 -16.15 5.70 -4.74
N ALA A 128 -16.37 5.27 -3.49
CA ALA A 128 -15.79 4.02 -2.96
C ALA A 128 -16.14 2.80 -3.81
N ARG A 129 -17.36 2.75 -4.37
CA ARG A 129 -17.83 1.64 -5.22
C ARG A 129 -17.07 1.51 -6.53
N LEU A 130 -16.47 2.59 -7.01
CA LEU A 130 -15.64 2.54 -8.22
C LEU A 130 -14.40 1.66 -7.99
N PHE A 131 -13.89 1.62 -6.76
CA PHE A 131 -12.70 0.86 -6.38
C PHE A 131 -13.05 -0.47 -5.69
N PHE A 132 -14.12 -0.47 -4.89
CA PHE A 132 -14.58 -1.60 -4.08
C PHE A 132 -16.07 -1.86 -4.36
N PRO A 133 -16.42 -2.57 -5.45
CA PRO A 133 -17.81 -2.74 -5.87
C PRO A 133 -18.66 -3.53 -4.86
N ASP A 134 -18.01 -4.41 -4.08
CA ASP A 134 -18.63 -5.27 -3.06
C ASP A 134 -18.74 -4.58 -1.68
N THR A 135 -18.55 -3.26 -1.63
CA THR A 135 -18.67 -2.50 -0.39
C THR A 135 -20.08 -2.64 0.17
N ALA A 136 -20.17 -2.97 1.46
CA ALA A 136 -21.45 -3.09 2.16
C ALA A 136 -22.22 -1.77 2.16
N TYR A 137 -23.54 -1.85 2.27
CA TYR A 137 -24.40 -0.69 2.48
C TYR A 137 -24.64 -0.47 3.97
N VAL A 138 -24.82 0.78 4.35
CA VAL A 138 -25.13 1.23 5.70
C VAL A 138 -26.38 2.10 5.64
N ALA A 139 -27.28 1.93 6.61
CA ALA A 139 -28.46 2.77 6.71
C ALA A 139 -28.06 4.22 7.03
N GLY A 140 -28.49 5.15 6.19
CA GLY A 140 -28.36 6.60 6.38
C GLY A 140 -29.73 7.27 6.57
N PRO A 141 -29.74 8.58 6.88
CA PRO A 141 -30.97 9.34 7.10
C PRO A 141 -31.91 9.35 5.89
N ASP A 142 -31.33 9.33 4.68
CA ASP A 142 -32.05 9.41 3.40
C ASP A 142 -32.15 8.07 2.66
N GLY A 143 -31.80 6.96 3.34
CA GLY A 143 -31.78 5.61 2.77
C GLY A 143 -30.42 4.92 2.90
N GLU A 144 -30.25 3.80 2.20
CA GLU A 144 -28.99 3.03 2.22
C GLU A 144 -27.91 3.71 1.39
N VAL A 145 -26.72 3.87 1.97
CA VAL A 145 -25.53 4.43 1.32
C VAL A 145 -24.38 3.42 1.39
N PRO A 146 -23.46 3.39 0.41
CA PRO A 146 -22.28 2.53 0.51
C PRO A 146 -21.43 2.92 1.73
N ALA A 147 -20.75 1.95 2.33
CA ALA A 147 -19.82 2.22 3.41
C ALA A 147 -18.66 3.09 2.89
N ALA A 148 -18.51 4.28 3.46
CA ALA A 148 -17.40 5.17 3.10
C ALA A 148 -16.04 4.64 3.57
N LYS A 149 -16.05 3.78 4.59
CA LYS A 149 -14.85 3.26 5.23
C LYS A 149 -14.46 1.90 4.66
N ILE A 150 -13.21 1.80 4.21
CA ILE A 150 -12.62 0.57 3.70
C ILE A 150 -11.37 0.25 4.50
N VAL A 151 -11.23 -1.00 4.93
CA VAL A 151 -10.03 -1.50 5.60
C VAL A 151 -9.32 -2.48 4.67
N MET A 152 -8.11 -2.13 4.29
CA MET A 152 -7.25 -2.97 3.45
C MET A 152 -6.20 -3.65 4.33
N PRO A 153 -6.24 -4.98 4.47
CA PRO A 153 -5.23 -5.70 5.25
C PRO A 153 -3.88 -5.68 4.54
N ILE A 154 -2.82 -5.55 5.32
CA ILE A 154 -1.43 -5.73 4.94
C ILE A 154 -1.01 -7.11 5.47
N PRO A 155 -0.98 -8.16 4.62
CA PRO A 155 -0.64 -9.50 5.08
C PRO A 155 0.84 -9.56 5.42
N LEU A 156 1.15 -9.76 6.70
CA LEU A 156 2.52 -9.82 7.22
C LEU A 156 3.29 -11.09 6.80
N MET A 157 2.63 -12.06 6.18
CA MET A 157 3.26 -13.30 5.72
C MET A 157 4.07 -13.14 4.44
N PHE A 158 3.92 -12.02 3.74
CA PHE A 158 4.74 -11.69 2.58
C PHE A 158 5.92 -10.82 3.02
N ASN A 159 7.11 -11.09 2.49
CA ASN A 159 8.38 -10.44 2.86
C ASN A 159 8.39 -8.91 2.69
N SER A 160 7.31 -8.30 2.19
CA SER A 160 7.21 -6.88 1.88
C SER A 160 6.02 -6.15 2.51
N GLY A 161 5.13 -6.79 3.28
CA GLY A 161 3.96 -6.09 3.83
C GLY A 161 3.11 -5.43 2.74
N ALA A 162 2.74 -6.21 1.72
CA ALA A 162 2.06 -5.70 0.54
C ALA A 162 0.57 -5.38 0.81
N ILE A 163 0.04 -4.37 0.14
CA ILE A 163 -1.41 -4.12 0.07
C ILE A 163 -2.00 -5.01 -1.02
N VAL A 164 -3.11 -5.67 -0.73
CA VAL A 164 -3.84 -6.48 -1.73
C VAL A 164 -4.95 -5.64 -2.37
N PHE A 165 -4.92 -5.53 -3.70
CA PHE A 165 -5.99 -4.90 -4.47
C PHE A 165 -6.23 -5.69 -5.75
N ASP A 166 -7.50 -6.00 -6.06
CA ASP A 166 -7.89 -6.75 -7.26
C ASP A 166 -7.10 -8.07 -7.46
N GLY A 167 -6.89 -8.78 -6.34
CA GLY A 167 -6.15 -10.05 -6.31
C GLY A 167 -4.66 -9.94 -6.66
N ARG A 168 -4.09 -8.74 -6.60
CA ARG A 168 -2.68 -8.41 -6.85
C ARG A 168 -2.05 -7.78 -5.62
N TYR A 169 -0.72 -7.84 -5.54
CA TYR A 169 0.04 -7.49 -4.34
C TYR A 169 0.95 -6.30 -4.64
N PHE A 170 0.76 -5.20 -3.91
CA PHE A 170 1.50 -3.95 -4.08
C PHE A 170 2.46 -3.75 -2.92
N ALA A 171 3.76 -3.82 -3.19
CA ALA A 171 4.79 -3.74 -2.17
C ALA A 171 4.97 -2.32 -1.62
N ASP A 172 4.63 -1.30 -2.42
CA ASP A 172 4.76 0.11 -2.03
C ASP A 172 3.44 0.84 -2.20
N TRP A 173 3.25 1.86 -1.38
CA TRP A 173 2.11 2.76 -1.47
C TRP A 173 2.51 4.16 -1.01
N THR A 174 1.80 5.17 -1.50
CA THR A 174 2.04 6.57 -1.13
C THR A 174 0.73 7.34 -1.21
N VAL A 175 0.57 8.34 -0.35
CA VAL A 175 -0.59 9.22 -0.38
C VAL A 175 -0.22 10.52 -1.10
N PHE A 176 -1.06 10.91 -2.07
CA PHE A 176 -0.89 12.12 -2.87
C PHE A 176 -2.00 13.12 -2.57
N ILE A 177 -1.64 14.39 -2.61
CA ILE A 177 -2.61 15.49 -2.70
C ILE A 177 -2.57 16.00 -4.13
N ILE A 178 -3.65 15.77 -4.86
CA ILE A 178 -3.85 16.37 -6.18
C ILE A 178 -4.50 17.72 -5.96
N SER A 179 -3.82 18.79 -6.36
CA SER A 179 -4.37 20.14 -6.34
C SER A 179 -4.73 20.56 -7.76
N ALA A 180 -5.85 21.27 -7.91
CA ALA A 180 -6.15 21.96 -9.15
C ALA A 180 -5.17 23.13 -9.27
N VAL A 181 -4.00 22.90 -9.88
CA VAL A 181 -3.18 24.01 -10.35
C VAL A 181 -3.98 24.67 -11.47
N ARG A 182 -4.71 25.75 -11.13
CA ARG A 182 -5.11 26.71 -12.14
C ARG A 182 -3.80 27.18 -12.76
N THR A 183 -3.53 26.78 -13.98
CA THR A 183 -2.58 27.50 -14.82
C THR A 183 -3.11 28.92 -14.85
N ALA A 184 -2.53 29.79 -14.02
CA ALA A 184 -2.76 31.21 -14.14
C ALA A 184 -2.18 31.55 -15.51
N THR A 185 -3.04 31.58 -16.53
CA THR A 185 -2.72 32.17 -17.82
C THR A 185 -2.22 33.56 -17.47
N GLY A 186 -0.90 33.77 -17.58
CA GLY A 186 -0.25 34.95 -17.07
C GLY A 186 -0.98 36.16 -17.62
N ARG A 187 -1.66 36.91 -16.74
CA ARG A 187 -2.02 38.28 -17.08
C ARG A 187 -0.70 38.97 -17.30
N ASP A 188 -0.49 39.38 -18.54
CA ASP A 188 0.66 40.15 -18.96
C ASP A 188 0.77 41.40 -18.08
N LEU A 189 1.70 41.36 -17.12
CA LEU A 189 2.00 42.48 -16.23
C LEU A 189 2.78 43.59 -16.96
N ARG A 190 3.03 43.48 -18.27
CA ARG A 190 3.67 44.56 -19.05
C ARG A 190 2.70 45.66 -19.48
N ALA A 191 1.39 45.49 -19.33
CA ALA A 191 0.42 46.53 -19.68
C ALA A 191 0.26 47.65 -18.62
N GLN A 192 0.98 47.61 -17.49
CA GLN A 192 0.90 48.63 -16.43
C GLN A 192 2.17 49.46 -16.23
N ARG A 193 2.99 49.65 -17.28
CA ARG A 193 4.00 50.73 -17.28
C ARG A 193 3.45 51.99 -17.95
N ARG A 194 2.76 52.77 -17.10
CA ARG A 194 2.75 54.24 -16.94
C ARG A 194 2.62 55.16 -18.18
N VAL A 195 1.54 55.95 -18.10
CA VAL A 195 1.45 57.39 -18.45
C VAL A 195 2.57 58.18 -17.79
#